data_AF-Q9NFA1-F1
#
_entry.id   AF-Q9NFA1-F1
#
_cell.length_a   1.000
_cell.length_b   1.000
_cell.length_c   1.000
_cell.angle_alpha   90.00
_cell.angle_beta   90.00
_cell.angle_gamma   90.00
#
_symmetry.space_group_name_H-M   'P 1'
#
loop_
_entity.id
_entity.type
_entity.pdbx_description
1 polymer ?
#
loop_
_entity_poly.entity_id
_entity_poly.type
_entity_poly.pdbx_seq_one_letter_code
_entity_poly.pdbx_strand_id
1 'polypeptide(L)'
;MNFDIASDGNEYTYSGYSKNSLIEDKNYILDYEKYVHFAFFACFYISHIKKEKCSDTELLTWYLKKFKHIVINSTKKVKRTYFNLINNLIQDKCVKVSLENNKRYLLHNENFILWAWKRRALKYDKEQFNKY
;
A
#
# COMPACT_ATOMS: atom_id res chain seq x y z
N MET A 1 19.00 -22.38 4.64
CA MET A 1 17.54 -22.19 4.70
C MET A 1 17.06 -21.89 3.30
N ASN A 2 16.28 -22.77 2.68
CA ASN A 2 15.59 -22.46 1.43
C ASN A 2 14.45 -21.50 1.77
N PHE A 3 14.55 -20.26 1.31
CA PHE A 3 13.42 -19.33 1.38
C PHE A 3 12.53 -19.65 0.18
N ASP A 4 11.32 -20.16 0.44
CA ASP A 4 10.34 -20.32 -0.64
C ASP A 4 9.94 -18.93 -1.13
N ILE A 5 10.28 -18.67 -2.40
CA ILE A 5 9.86 -17.46 -3.10
C ILE A 5 8.33 -17.51 -3.20
N ALA A 6 7.65 -16.49 -2.67
CA ALA A 6 6.20 -16.42 -2.76
C ALA A 6 5.76 -16.33 -4.23
N SER A 7 4.53 -16.76 -4.55
CA SER A 7 4.04 -16.77 -5.94
C SER A 7 4.03 -15.41 -6.63
N ASP A 8 4.17 -14.32 -5.87
CA ASP A 8 4.31 -12.95 -6.37
C ASP A 8 5.78 -12.55 -6.67
N GLY A 9 6.72 -13.48 -6.51
CA GLY A 9 8.16 -13.28 -6.70
C GLY A 9 8.86 -12.61 -5.52
N ASN A 10 8.20 -12.43 -4.38
CA ASN A 10 8.78 -11.74 -3.23
C ASN A 10 9.19 -12.67 -2.09
N GLU A 11 10.26 -12.27 -1.39
CA GLU A 11 10.62 -12.82 -0.09
C GLU A 11 10.15 -11.89 1.04
N TYR A 12 9.62 -12.47 2.12
CA TYR A 12 9.16 -11.73 3.29
C TYR A 12 10.00 -12.08 4.52
N THR A 13 10.26 -11.09 5.38
CA THR A 13 10.82 -11.32 6.72
C THR A 13 9.77 -11.94 7.64
N TYR A 14 10.20 -12.49 8.78
CA TYR A 14 9.29 -12.98 9.83
C TYR A 14 8.36 -11.88 10.37
N SER A 15 8.80 -10.62 10.31
CA SER A 15 8.00 -9.44 10.64
C SER A 15 7.06 -8.97 9.51
N GLY A 16 7.07 -9.65 8.36
CA GLY A 16 6.19 -9.35 7.22
C GLY A 16 6.68 -8.22 6.31
N TYR A 17 7.93 -7.78 6.40
CA TYR A 17 8.49 -6.83 5.44
C TYR A 17 8.95 -7.56 4.19
N SER A 18 8.66 -7.00 3.01
CA SER A 18 9.24 -7.52 1.77
C SER A 18 10.74 -7.25 1.75
N LYS A 19 11.57 -8.28 1.60
CA LYS A 19 13.03 -8.14 1.42
C LYS A 19 13.39 -7.49 0.08
N ASN A 20 12.52 -7.62 -0.92
CA ASN A 20 12.71 -7.05 -2.25
C ASN A 20 12.55 -5.51 -2.31
N SER A 21 12.26 -4.87 -1.16
CA SER A 21 12.15 -3.41 -1.05
C SER A 21 13.49 -2.69 -1.03
N LEU A 22 14.62 -3.41 -0.96
CA LEU A 22 15.97 -2.82 -0.82
C LEU A 22 16.52 -2.11 -2.07
N ILE A 23 15.72 -1.92 -3.11
CA ILE A 23 16.08 -0.96 -4.17
C ILE A 23 15.32 0.32 -3.87
N GLU A 24 15.90 1.14 -2.98
CA GLU A 24 15.64 2.58 -2.96
C GLU A 24 16.02 3.13 -4.32
N ASP A 25 15.05 3.13 -5.22
CA ASP A 25 15.18 3.79 -6.50
C ASP A 25 15.04 5.29 -6.21
N LYS A 26 16.16 5.94 -5.86
CA LYS A 26 16.32 7.33 -5.37
C LYS A 26 15.62 8.41 -6.22
N ASN A 27 15.08 8.05 -7.37
CA ASN A 27 14.56 8.96 -8.39
C ASN A 27 13.04 9.12 -8.39
N TYR A 28 12.27 8.41 -7.54
CA TYR A 28 10.83 8.62 -7.45
C TYR A 28 10.42 9.08 -6.05
N ILE A 29 10.42 10.40 -5.86
CA ILE A 29 9.94 11.05 -4.65
C ILE A 29 8.41 11.07 -4.70
N LEU A 30 7.78 10.41 -3.73
CA LEU A 30 6.34 10.46 -3.57
C LEU A 30 6.00 11.61 -2.61
N ASP A 31 5.20 12.57 -3.06
CA ASP A 31 4.70 13.64 -2.21
C ASP A 31 3.99 13.08 -0.97
N TYR A 32 4.16 13.77 0.16
CA TYR A 32 3.54 13.39 1.43
C TYR A 32 2.01 13.27 1.31
N GLU A 33 1.36 14.17 0.59
CA GLU A 33 -0.10 14.10 0.38
C GLU A 33 -0.52 12.85 -0.43
N LYS A 34 0.31 12.37 -1.37
CA LYS A 34 0.06 11.08 -2.04
C LYS A 34 0.22 9.92 -1.08
N TYR A 35 1.17 9.98 -0.14
CA TYR A 35 1.31 8.95 0.88
C TYR A 35 0.08 8.91 1.80
N VAL A 36 -0.34 10.07 2.32
CA VAL A 36 -1.54 10.19 3.17
C VAL A 36 -2.78 9.66 2.43
N HIS A 37 -2.92 10.01 1.14
CA HIS A 37 -3.99 9.49 0.29
C HIS A 37 -3.93 7.97 0.16
N PHE A 38 -2.76 7.41 -0.18
CA PHE A 38 -2.57 5.97 -0.31
C PHE A 38 -2.88 5.23 0.99
N ALA A 39 -2.36 5.70 2.11
CA ALA A 39 -2.56 5.10 3.41
C ALA A 39 -4.03 5.13 3.85
N PHE A 40 -4.70 6.27 3.69
CA PHE A 40 -6.12 6.39 4.00
C PHE A 40 -6.95 5.39 3.19
N PHE A 41 -6.76 5.36 1.86
CA PHE A 41 -7.56 4.50 1.00
C PHE A 41 -7.19 3.01 1.10
N ALA A 42 -5.94 2.68 1.42
CA ALA A 42 -5.55 1.31 1.71
C ALA A 42 -6.26 0.79 2.96
N CYS A 43 -6.25 1.59 4.04
CA CYS A 43 -6.94 1.22 5.27
C CYS A 43 -8.46 1.17 5.07
N PHE A 44 -9.04 2.13 4.34
CA PHE A 44 -10.46 2.14 3.99
C PHE A 44 -10.86 0.92 3.16
N TYR A 45 -10.03 0.52 2.19
CA TYR A 45 -10.25 -0.68 1.38
C TYR A 45 -10.33 -1.91 2.27
N ILE A 46 -9.33 -2.12 3.13
CA ILE A 46 -9.27 -3.30 4.00
C ILE A 46 -10.46 -3.31 4.97
N SER A 47 -10.76 -2.19 5.63
CA SER A 47 -11.78 -2.13 6.69
C SER A 47 -13.22 -2.12 6.18
N HIS A 48 -13.51 -1.43 5.08
CA HIS A 48 -14.90 -1.18 4.66
C HIS A 48 -15.29 -1.85 3.35
N ILE A 49 -14.34 -2.05 2.42
CA ILE A 49 -14.64 -2.66 1.12
C ILE A 49 -14.42 -4.17 1.20
N LYS A 50 -13.19 -4.57 1.51
CA LYS A 50 -12.79 -5.97 1.58
C LYS A 50 -13.36 -6.65 2.83
N LYS A 51 -13.30 -5.96 3.99
CA LYS A 51 -13.76 -6.45 5.32
C LYS A 51 -13.08 -7.75 5.76
N GLU A 52 -11.98 -8.11 5.13
CA GLU A 52 -11.16 -9.28 5.41
C GLU A 52 -9.69 -8.94 5.10
N LYS A 53 -8.80 -9.91 5.30
CA LYS A 53 -7.40 -9.76 4.93
C LYS A 53 -7.23 -9.64 3.42
N CYS A 54 -6.28 -8.83 2.95
CA CYS A 54 -5.96 -8.72 1.52
C CYS A 54 -4.48 -8.96 1.25
N SER A 55 -4.15 -9.41 0.04
CA SER A 55 -2.75 -9.44 -0.40
C SER A 55 -2.29 -8.05 -0.85
N ASP A 56 -0.98 -7.84 -0.88
CA ASP A 56 -0.39 -6.60 -1.40
C ASP A 56 -0.81 -6.33 -2.84
N THR A 57 -0.78 -7.38 -3.68
CA THR A 57 -1.13 -7.29 -5.10
C THR A 57 -2.58 -6.88 -5.29
N GLU A 58 -3.48 -7.42 -4.48
CA GLU A 58 -4.91 -7.08 -4.50
C GLU A 58 -5.12 -5.61 -4.14
N LEU A 59 -4.53 -5.16 -3.03
CA LEU A 59 -4.60 -3.76 -2.59
C LEU A 59 -4.09 -2.80 -3.68
N LEU A 60 -2.91 -3.08 -4.24
CA LEU A 60 -2.31 -2.23 -5.27
C LEU A 60 -3.13 -2.22 -6.55
N THR A 61 -3.64 -3.39 -6.97
CA THR A 61 -4.46 -3.48 -8.18
C THR A 61 -5.74 -2.67 -8.02
N TRP A 62 -6.39 -2.76 -6.86
CA TRP A 62 -7.55 -1.94 -6.54
C TRP A 62 -7.22 -0.45 -6.55
N TYR A 63 -6.17 -0.04 -5.84
CA TYR A 63 -5.81 1.37 -5.70
C TYR A 63 -5.44 2.01 -7.05
N LEU A 64 -4.57 1.36 -7.83
CA LEU A 64 -4.12 1.88 -9.13
C LEU A 64 -5.27 1.96 -10.14
N LYS A 65 -6.21 1.02 -10.10
CA LYS A 65 -7.41 1.05 -10.94
C LYS A 65 -8.37 2.16 -10.51
N LYS A 66 -8.61 2.30 -9.21
CA LYS A 66 -9.57 3.26 -8.64
C LYS A 66 -9.09 4.71 -8.78
N PHE A 67 -7.81 4.94 -8.56
CA PHE A 67 -7.18 6.27 -8.51
C PHE A 67 -6.24 6.51 -9.69
N LYS A 68 -6.67 6.11 -10.89
CA LYS A 68 -5.91 6.31 -12.14
C LYS A 68 -5.57 7.78 -12.42
N HIS A 69 -6.38 8.70 -11.90
CA HIS A 69 -6.17 10.16 -12.00
C HIS A 69 -5.03 10.65 -11.10
N ILE A 70 -4.71 9.93 -10.03
CA ILE A 70 -3.57 10.26 -9.15
C ILE A 70 -2.29 9.59 -9.62
N VAL A 71 -2.40 8.36 -10.11
CA VAL A 71 -1.26 7.54 -10.55
C VAL A 71 -1.22 7.47 -12.07
N ILE A 72 -0.97 8.64 -12.67
CA ILE A 72 -0.83 8.78 -14.12
C ILE A 72 0.39 7.95 -14.57
N ASN A 73 0.19 7.08 -15.55
CA ASN A 73 1.18 6.13 -16.07
C ASN A 73 1.71 5.15 -15.01
N SER A 74 0.88 4.16 -14.65
CA SER A 74 1.22 3.03 -13.77
C SER A 74 2.28 2.08 -14.37
N THR A 75 3.48 2.62 -14.63
CA THR A 75 4.66 1.88 -15.09
C THR A 75 5.09 0.85 -14.05
N LYS A 76 5.93 -0.12 -14.46
CA LYS A 76 6.54 -1.09 -13.51
C LYS A 76 7.24 -0.39 -12.35
N LYS A 77 7.89 0.75 -12.59
CA LYS A 77 8.59 1.54 -11.57
C LYS A 77 7.61 2.08 -10.52
N VAL A 78 6.52 2.69 -10.96
CA VAL A 78 5.48 3.23 -10.07
C VAL A 78 4.85 2.12 -9.22
N LYS A 79 4.52 0.97 -9.83
CA LYS A 79 4.00 -0.19 -9.09
C LYS A 79 4.95 -0.62 -7.97
N ARG A 80 6.26 -0.64 -8.24
CA ARG A 80 7.29 -1.00 -7.25
C ARG A 80 7.37 0.02 -6.11
N THR A 81 7.30 1.32 -6.41
CA THR A 81 7.24 2.36 -5.36
C THR A 81 6.03 2.14 -4.45
N TYR A 82 4.83 1.98 -5.02
CA TYR A 82 3.64 1.76 -4.20
C TYR A 82 3.68 0.45 -3.42
N PHE A 83 4.30 -0.59 -3.96
CA PHE A 83 4.57 -1.81 -3.21
C PHE A 83 5.48 -1.56 -2.00
N ASN A 84 6.54 -0.76 -2.17
CA ASN A 84 7.40 -0.35 -1.05
C ASN A 84 6.64 0.51 -0.02
N LEU A 85 5.67 1.33 -0.44
CA LEU A 85 4.85 2.10 0.51
C LEU A 85 4.04 1.19 1.45
N ILE A 86 3.73 -0.05 1.08
CA ILE A 86 3.07 -0.99 1.99
C ILE A 86 3.96 -1.28 3.20
N ASN A 87 5.29 -1.40 3.01
CA ASN A 87 6.21 -1.53 4.14
C ASN A 87 6.12 -0.31 5.07
N ASN A 88 5.97 0.89 4.52
CA ASN A 88 5.78 2.11 5.32
C ASN A 88 4.45 2.07 6.08
N LEU A 89 3.36 1.59 5.47
CA LEU A 89 2.08 1.41 6.17
C LEU A 89 2.19 0.44 7.35
N ILE A 90 2.99 -0.61 7.21
CA ILE A 90 3.24 -1.59 8.28
C ILE A 90 4.06 -0.94 9.40
N GLN A 91 5.15 -0.25 9.03
CA GLN A 91 6.03 0.44 9.97
C GLN A 91 5.30 1.52 10.77
N ASP A 92 4.48 2.32 10.10
CA ASP A 92 3.67 3.38 10.69
C ASP A 92 2.43 2.85 11.43
N LYS A 93 2.26 1.52 11.48
CA LYS A 93 1.13 0.83 12.09
C LYS A 93 -0.22 1.27 11.51
N CYS A 94 -0.27 1.67 10.24
CA CYS A 94 -1.52 1.90 9.53
C CYS A 94 -2.30 0.60 9.30
N VAL A 95 -1.56 -0.50 9.07
CA VAL A 95 -2.11 -1.83 8.85
C VAL A 95 -1.42 -2.86 9.74
N LYS A 96 -2.10 -3.98 10.02
CA LYS A 96 -1.52 -5.16 10.63
C LYS A 96 -1.08 -6.15 9.56
N VAL A 97 -0.14 -7.02 9.89
CA VAL A 97 0.35 -8.08 8.99
C VAL A 97 0.05 -9.44 9.59
N SER A 98 -0.39 -10.37 8.74
CA SER A 98 -0.37 -11.81 8.98
C SER A 98 0.48 -12.50 7.92
N LEU A 99 1.22 -13.52 8.33
CA LEU A 99 2.00 -14.37 7.44
C LEU A 99 1.34 -15.75 7.39
N GLU A 100 0.96 -16.19 6.20
CA GLU A 100 0.35 -17.50 5.98
C GLU A 100 0.93 -18.11 4.70
N ASN A 101 1.45 -19.34 4.78
CA ASN A 101 2.04 -20.06 3.64
C ASN A 101 3.07 -19.24 2.85
N ASN A 102 3.99 -18.58 3.57
CA ASN A 102 5.01 -17.67 3.02
C ASN A 102 4.44 -16.47 2.23
N LYS A 103 3.15 -16.16 2.39
CA LYS A 103 2.50 -14.97 1.83
C LYS A 103 2.16 -13.98 2.92
N ARG A 104 2.34 -12.70 2.60
CA ARG A 104 1.92 -11.58 3.42
C ARG A 104 0.47 -11.24 3.15
N TYR A 105 -0.30 -11.07 4.23
CA TYR A 105 -1.64 -10.52 4.21
C TYR A 105 -1.73 -9.28 5.10
N LEU A 106 -2.39 -8.25 4.58
CA LEU A 106 -2.67 -7.00 5.26
C LEU A 106 -4.04 -7.08 5.93
N LEU A 107 -4.11 -6.65 7.17
CA LEU A 107 -5.31 -6.61 7.99
C LEU A 107 -5.56 -5.19 8.50
N HIS A 108 -6.82 -4.90 8.81
CA HIS A 108 -7.16 -3.64 9.43
C HIS A 108 -6.48 -3.53 10.81
N ASN A 109 -5.81 -2.39 11.05
CA ASN A 109 -5.38 -2.05 12.39
C ASN A 109 -6.42 -1.14 13.05
N GLU A 110 -7.13 -1.68 14.05
CA GLU A 110 -8.12 -0.93 14.85
C GLU A 110 -7.52 0.29 15.55
N ASN A 111 -6.21 0.28 15.82
CA ASN A 111 -5.50 1.42 16.43
C ASN A 111 -5.18 2.54 15.42
N PHE A 112 -5.33 2.29 14.12
CA PHE A 112 -5.10 3.32 13.12
C PHE A 112 -6.33 4.23 13.00
N ILE A 113 -6.18 5.48 13.44
CA ILE A 113 -7.24 6.48 13.43
C ILE A 113 -7.42 7.00 11.99
N LEU A 114 -8.12 6.21 11.16
CA LEU A 114 -8.44 6.51 9.76
C LEU A 114 -8.98 7.94 9.58
N TRP A 115 -9.80 8.39 10.54
CA TRP A 115 -10.45 9.69 10.54
C TRP A 115 -9.49 10.88 10.61
N ALA A 116 -8.31 10.70 11.21
CA ALA A 116 -7.30 11.75 11.28
C ALA A 116 -6.83 12.18 9.89
N TRP A 117 -6.80 11.24 8.93
CA TRP A 117 -6.29 11.49 7.57
C TRP A 117 -7.40 11.70 6.54
N LYS A 118 -8.66 11.39 6.88
CA LYS A 118 -9.80 11.48 5.97
C LYS A 118 -9.90 12.84 5.26
N ARG A 119 -9.85 13.94 6.02
CA ARG A 119 -10.02 15.29 5.44
C ARG A 119 -8.91 15.61 4.44
N ARG A 120 -7.66 15.26 4.74
CA ARG A 120 -6.51 15.51 3.85
C ARG A 120 -6.60 14.65 2.60
N ALA A 121 -6.84 13.35 2.76
CA ALA A 121 -6.96 12.42 1.64
C ALA A 121 -8.09 12.82 0.66
N LEU A 122 -9.28 13.15 1.17
CA LEU A 122 -10.40 13.57 0.33
C LEU A 122 -10.18 14.93 -0.35
N LYS A 123 -9.53 15.87 0.34
CA LYS A 123 -9.15 17.16 -0.27
C LYS A 123 -8.18 16.93 -1.42
N TYR A 124 -7.12 16.16 -1.18
CA TYR A 124 -6.12 15.83 -2.19
C TYR A 124 -6.73 15.10 -3.39
N ASP A 125 -7.57 14.09 -3.15
CA ASP A 125 -8.26 13.33 -4.22
C ASP A 125 -9.07 14.26 -5.13
N LYS A 126 -9.86 15.16 -4.54
CA LYS A 126 -10.64 16.16 -5.29
C LYS A 126 -9.75 17.12 -6.09
N GLU A 127 -8.65 17.59 -5.52
CA GLU A 127 -7.70 18.47 -6.20
C GLU A 127 -7.02 17.81 -7.39
N GLN A 128 -6.68 16.51 -7.29
CA GLN A 128 -6.10 15.77 -8.40
C GLN A 128 -7.14 15.43 -9.47
N PHE A 129 -8.36 15.08 -9.05
CA PHE A 129 -9.44 14.78 -9.99
C PHE A 129 -9.77 15.98 -10.87
N ASN A 130 -9.80 17.19 -10.30
CA ASN A 130 -10.06 18.41 -11.07
C ASN A 130 -8.95 18.78 -12.08
N LYS A 131 -7.76 18.17 -11.97
CA LYS A 131 -6.63 18.38 -12.89
C LYS A 131 -6.57 17.34 -14.01
N TYR A 132 -7.31 16.25 -13.88
CA TYR A 132 -7.31 15.10 -14.79
C TYR A 132 -8.40 15.26 -15.85
#